data_AF-A0A4Q2D125-F1
#
_entry.id   AF-A0A4Q2D125-F1
#
_cell.length_a   1.000
_cell.length_b   1.000
_cell.length_c   1.000
_cell.angle_alpha   90.00
_cell.angle_beta   90.00
_cell.angle_gamma   90.00
#
_symmetry.space_group_name_H-M   'P 1'
#
loop_
_entity.id
_entity.type
_entity.pdbx_description
1 polymer ?
#
loop_
_entity_poly.entity_id
_entity_poly.type
_entity_poly.pdbx_seq_one_letter_code
_entity_poly.pdbx_strand_id
1 'polypeptide(L)'
;MSDDRTLEETTFSIPYAGGDDEPSPANLPGAPRDELDFPESHERRFETYRKAWSTCLDRIQSIVKQLLEPHIEAVIQQVEDDSAVPGLPHPELPVISISNPVFGASFLNDVCSRLDTPSTHLYPSDCVNLTSAMRALITGLVQDTDDDIPRVKHKVSERLTNYDINYLTAWYKHYVSTQGSRPVLLAVLHNFEEFDPTVMQDVFYICSYLNYVYPSSSRYRPLSRPTCILCIHAQRLRA
;
A
#
# COMPACT_ATOMS: atom_id res chain seq x y z
N MET A 1 -13.51 36.54 32.14
CA MET A 1 -13.84 37.06 30.80
C MET A 1 -12.55 37.51 30.16
N SER A 2 -11.91 36.64 29.40
CA SER A 2 -10.80 36.99 28.51
C SER A 2 -11.04 36.22 27.21
N ASP A 3 -12.00 36.71 26.42
CA ASP A 3 -12.12 36.35 25.00
C ASP A 3 -11.08 37.20 24.27
N ASP A 4 -9.87 36.67 24.13
CA ASP A 4 -8.95 37.10 23.07
C ASP A 4 -9.09 36.08 21.94
N ARG A 5 -10.20 36.21 21.19
CA ARG A 5 -10.42 35.45 19.96
C ARG A 5 -9.78 36.24 18.83
N THR A 6 -8.52 35.95 18.55
CA THR A 6 -7.85 36.35 17.32
C THR A 6 -8.66 35.81 16.12
N LEU A 7 -9.33 36.71 15.41
CA LEU A 7 -10.17 36.48 14.23
C LEU A 7 -9.43 35.89 13.00
N GLU A 8 -8.16 35.47 13.15
CA GLU A 8 -7.31 34.98 12.08
C GLU A 8 -7.02 33.46 12.16
N GLU A 9 -7.36 32.79 13.26
CA GLU A 9 -7.16 31.35 13.40
C GLU A 9 -8.39 30.57 12.89
N THR A 10 -8.18 29.72 11.86
CA THR A 10 -9.23 28.89 11.24
C THR A 10 -9.37 27.51 11.89
N THR A 11 -8.48 27.15 12.82
CA THR A 11 -8.52 25.87 13.55
C THR A 11 -7.93 26.05 14.93
N PHE A 12 -8.69 25.66 15.96
CA PHE A 12 -8.22 25.62 17.34
C PHE A 12 -8.21 24.17 17.81
N SER A 13 -7.04 23.68 18.24
CA SER A 13 -6.93 22.39 18.91
C SER A 13 -7.14 22.62 20.41
N ILE A 14 -8.12 21.92 21.01
CA ILE A 14 -8.31 21.92 22.46
C ILE A 14 -7.55 20.71 23.00
N PRO A 15 -6.35 20.88 23.57
CA PRO A 15 -5.61 19.77 24.13
C PRO A 15 -6.36 19.21 25.34
N TYR A 16 -6.54 17.88 25.36
CA TYR A 16 -7.04 17.19 26.53
C TYR A 16 -5.97 17.25 27.63
N ALA A 17 -6.12 18.19 28.57
CA ALA A 17 -5.38 18.18 29.81
C ALA A 17 -5.94 17.04 30.67
N GLY A 18 -5.36 15.85 30.55
CA GLY A 18 -5.75 14.73 31.41
C GLY A 18 -5.66 15.18 32.87
N GLY A 19 -6.79 15.14 33.58
CA GLY A 19 -6.76 15.31 35.02
C GLY A 19 -5.97 14.15 35.64
N ASP A 20 -5.26 14.41 36.73
CA ASP A 20 -4.55 13.41 37.56
C ASP A 20 -5.50 12.38 38.22
N ASP A 21 -6.76 12.34 37.80
CA ASP A 21 -7.72 11.33 38.21
C ASP A 21 -7.44 10.05 37.41
N GLU A 22 -7.07 8.98 38.14
CA GLU A 22 -7.03 7.59 37.68
C GLU A 22 -8.09 7.31 36.61
N PRO A 23 -7.79 6.52 35.55
CA PRO A 23 -8.67 6.32 34.41
C PRO A 23 -10.05 5.86 34.87
N SER A 24 -10.97 6.82 35.01
CA SER A 24 -12.36 6.54 35.29
C SER A 24 -12.85 5.72 34.08
N PRO A 25 -13.44 4.53 34.30
CA PRO A 25 -13.96 3.74 33.20
C PRO A 25 -14.87 4.66 32.39
N ALA A 26 -14.65 4.73 31.06
CA ALA A 26 -15.35 5.66 30.20
C ALA A 26 -16.86 5.54 30.44
N ASN A 27 -17.41 6.47 31.22
CA ASN A 27 -18.83 6.45 31.56
C ASN A 27 -19.55 6.70 30.25
N LEU A 28 -20.16 5.64 29.72
CA LEU A 28 -20.97 5.74 28.53
C LEU A 28 -22.06 6.81 28.80
N PRO A 29 -22.41 7.64 27.79
CA PRO A 29 -23.46 8.63 27.97
C PRO A 29 -24.72 7.96 28.53
N GLY A 30 -25.24 8.50 29.64
CA GLY A 30 -26.42 7.96 30.33
C GLY A 30 -27.57 7.77 29.37
N ALA A 31 -28.24 6.62 29.42
CA ALA A 31 -29.34 6.35 28.53
C ALA A 31 -30.52 7.28 28.91
N PRO A 32 -31.36 7.72 27.96
CA PRO A 32 -32.50 8.60 28.24
C PRO A 32 -33.55 8.05 29.25
N ARG A 33 -33.34 6.85 29.82
CA ARG A 33 -34.28 6.13 30.68
C ARG A 33 -33.60 5.38 31.84
N ASP A 34 -32.50 5.90 32.38
CA ASP A 34 -31.77 5.26 33.49
C ASP A 34 -32.65 5.00 34.74
N GLU A 35 -33.73 5.75 34.94
CA GLU A 35 -34.66 5.57 36.07
C GLU A 35 -35.51 4.28 36.03
N LEU A 36 -35.61 3.62 34.87
CA LEU A 36 -36.44 2.41 34.67
C LEU A 36 -35.60 1.15 34.42
N ASP A 37 -34.29 1.30 34.39
CA ASP A 37 -33.36 0.27 33.93
C ASP A 37 -32.66 -0.41 35.12
N PHE A 38 -32.41 -1.72 35.02
CA PHE A 38 -31.66 -2.47 36.04
C PHE A 38 -30.17 -2.10 36.01
N PRO A 39 -29.44 -2.20 37.14
CA PRO A 39 -27.98 -2.02 37.15
C PRO A 39 -27.33 -2.93 36.09
N GLU A 40 -26.33 -2.43 35.35
CA GLU A 40 -25.64 -3.07 34.20
C GLU A 40 -26.45 -3.21 32.89
N SER A 41 -27.71 -2.76 32.84
CA SER A 41 -28.54 -2.90 31.62
C SER A 41 -27.95 -2.19 30.40
N HIS A 42 -27.31 -1.03 30.60
CA HIS A 42 -26.70 -0.26 29.53
C HIS A 42 -25.47 -0.97 28.95
N GLU A 43 -24.59 -1.47 29.82
CA GLU A 43 -23.39 -2.20 29.42
C GLU A 43 -23.76 -3.48 28.66
N ARG A 44 -24.74 -4.26 29.15
CA ARG A 44 -25.22 -5.46 28.46
C ARG A 44 -25.86 -5.16 27.11
N ARG A 45 -26.62 -4.08 26.97
CA ARG A 45 -27.18 -3.64 25.68
C ARG A 45 -26.06 -3.27 24.71
N PHE A 46 -25.05 -2.55 25.17
CA PHE A 46 -23.91 -2.15 24.36
C PHE A 46 -23.03 -3.33 23.94
N GLU A 47 -22.79 -4.29 24.84
CA GLU A 47 -22.13 -5.56 24.51
C GLU A 47 -22.91 -6.37 23.49
N THR A 48 -24.23 -6.49 23.68
CA THR A 48 -25.12 -7.19 22.73
C THR A 48 -25.09 -6.52 21.37
N TYR A 49 -25.17 -5.19 21.33
CA TYR A 49 -25.04 -4.40 20.11
C TYR A 49 -23.68 -4.62 19.45
N ARG A 50 -22.58 -4.50 20.20
CA ARG A 50 -21.21 -4.71 19.71
C ARG A 50 -21.06 -6.10 19.12
N LYS A 51 -21.57 -7.14 19.78
CA LYS A 51 -21.55 -8.52 19.31
C LYS A 51 -22.37 -8.70 18.03
N ALA A 52 -23.57 -8.13 17.97
CA ALA A 52 -24.41 -8.18 16.77
C ALA A 52 -23.75 -7.45 15.60
N TRP A 53 -23.16 -6.28 15.85
CA TRP A 53 -22.43 -5.49 14.88
C TRP A 53 -21.20 -6.23 14.35
N SER A 54 -20.36 -6.78 15.23
CA SER A 54 -19.17 -7.53 14.81
C SER A 54 -19.56 -8.74 13.98
N THR A 55 -20.56 -9.51 14.41
CA THR A 55 -21.07 -10.67 13.66
C THR A 55 -21.55 -10.28 12.26
N CYS A 56 -22.25 -9.15 12.13
CA CYS A 56 -22.72 -8.65 10.84
C CYS A 56 -21.55 -8.20 9.96
N LEU A 57 -20.60 -7.44 10.54
CA LEU A 57 -19.42 -6.95 9.84
C LEU A 57 -18.55 -8.11 9.33
N ASP A 58 -18.27 -9.10 10.18
CA ASP A 58 -17.48 -10.29 9.85
C ASP A 58 -18.14 -11.05 8.70
N ARG A 59 -19.48 -11.17 8.72
CA ARG A 59 -20.23 -11.81 7.64
C ARG A 59 -20.12 -11.03 6.32
N ILE A 60 -20.26 -9.70 6.35
CA ILE A 60 -20.12 -8.86 5.16
C ILE A 60 -18.70 -8.98 4.60
N GLN A 61 -17.68 -8.85 5.45
CA GLN A 61 -16.28 -8.99 5.04
C GLN A 61 -15.99 -10.38 4.47
N SER A 62 -16.55 -11.44 5.06
CA SER A 62 -16.40 -12.80 4.55
C SER A 62 -17.01 -12.97 3.16
N ILE A 63 -18.22 -12.45 2.95
CA ILE A 63 -18.88 -12.49 1.63
C ILE A 63 -18.05 -11.70 0.59
N VAL A 64 -17.60 -10.50 0.95
CA VAL A 64 -16.76 -9.67 0.08
C VAL A 64 -15.48 -10.41 -0.32
N LYS A 65 -14.78 -11.03 0.64
CA LYS A 65 -13.59 -11.84 0.37
C LYS A 65 -13.88 -13.01 -0.58
N GLN A 66 -14.94 -13.76 -0.34
CA GLN A 66 -15.34 -14.88 -1.20
C GLN A 66 -15.64 -14.45 -2.65
N LEU A 67 -16.21 -13.26 -2.84
CA LEU A 67 -16.48 -12.71 -4.17
C LEU A 67 -15.21 -12.24 -4.89
N LEU A 68 -14.26 -11.67 -4.14
CA LEU A 68 -12.97 -11.19 -4.66
C LEU A 68 -11.97 -12.31 -4.93
N GLU A 69 -12.04 -13.40 -4.17
CA GLU A 69 -11.13 -14.55 -4.22
C GLU A 69 -10.74 -15.00 -5.64
N PRO A 70 -11.70 -15.33 -6.55
CA PRO A 70 -11.34 -15.80 -7.88
C PRO A 70 -10.66 -14.72 -8.74
N HIS A 71 -10.91 -13.44 -8.47
CA HIS A 71 -10.30 -12.33 -9.21
C HIS A 71 -8.87 -12.09 -8.73
N ILE A 72 -8.63 -12.19 -7.42
CA ILE A 72 -7.29 -12.11 -6.85
C ILE A 72 -6.44 -13.26 -7.40
N GLU A 73 -6.97 -14.49 -7.41
CA GLU A 73 -6.26 -15.65 -7.94
C GLU A 73 -5.93 -15.51 -9.42
N ALA A 74 -6.85 -14.99 -10.22
CA ALA A 74 -6.61 -14.75 -11.65
C ALA A 74 -5.47 -13.73 -11.89
N VAL A 75 -5.39 -12.67 -11.07
CA VAL A 75 -4.30 -11.70 -11.15
C VAL A 75 -2.98 -12.32 -10.73
N ILE A 76 -2.96 -13.10 -9.64
CA ILE A 76 -1.76 -13.80 -9.18
C ILE A 76 -1.23 -14.74 -10.27
N GLN A 77 -2.10 -15.56 -10.85
CA GLN A 77 -1.73 -16.48 -11.92
C GLN A 77 -1.15 -15.72 -13.12
N GLN A 78 -1.74 -14.59 -13.49
CA GLN A 78 -1.22 -13.75 -14.57
C GLN A 78 0.17 -13.17 -14.25
N VAL A 79 0.42 -12.77 -13.00
CA VAL A 79 1.75 -12.30 -12.56
C VAL A 79 2.80 -13.42 -12.73
N GLU A 80 2.44 -14.64 -12.33
CA GLU A 80 3.34 -15.80 -12.43
C GLU A 80 3.63 -16.17 -13.89
N ASP A 81 2.62 -16.17 -14.76
CA ASP A 81 2.74 -16.50 -16.18
C ASP A 81 3.61 -15.47 -16.94
N ASP A 82 3.37 -14.17 -16.72
CA ASP A 82 4.12 -13.08 -17.38
C ASP A 82 5.57 -12.98 -16.88
N SER A 83 5.88 -13.54 -15.70
CA SER A 83 7.25 -13.63 -15.19
C SER A 83 8.14 -14.64 -15.94
N ALA A 84 7.55 -15.46 -16.82
CA ALA A 84 8.16 -16.66 -17.38
C ALA A 84 8.54 -16.58 -18.87
N VAL A 85 8.59 -15.40 -19.50
CA VAL A 85 8.84 -15.25 -20.95
C VAL A 85 10.31 -14.88 -21.27
N PRO A 86 11.25 -15.85 -21.39
CA PRO A 86 12.61 -15.56 -21.81
C PRO A 86 12.71 -15.37 -23.32
N GLY A 87 13.56 -14.43 -23.75
CA GLY A 87 14.14 -14.45 -25.10
C GLY A 87 13.67 -13.39 -26.10
N LEU A 88 12.92 -12.37 -25.67
CA LEU A 88 12.68 -11.21 -26.51
C LEU A 88 13.94 -10.33 -26.62
N PRO A 89 14.34 -9.89 -27.82
CA PRO A 89 15.49 -8.98 -28.00
C PRO A 89 15.28 -7.63 -27.31
N HIS A 90 14.01 -7.27 -27.07
CA HIS A 90 13.58 -6.12 -26.31
C HIS A 90 12.56 -6.57 -25.26
N PRO A 91 12.96 -6.90 -24.01
CA PRO A 91 12.02 -7.23 -22.95
C PRO A 91 11.15 -6.00 -22.63
N GLU A 92 9.84 -6.15 -22.80
CA GLU A 92 8.87 -5.13 -22.41
C GLU A 92 8.65 -5.16 -20.89
N LEU A 93 8.15 -4.05 -20.34
CA LEU A 93 7.72 -4.00 -18.94
C LEU A 93 6.36 -4.72 -18.85
N PRO A 94 6.21 -5.80 -18.07
CA PRO A 94 4.91 -6.43 -17.92
C PRO A 94 3.96 -5.49 -17.17
N VAL A 95 2.77 -5.29 -17.72
CA VAL A 95 1.74 -4.38 -17.16
C VAL A 95 0.41 -5.11 -17.13
N ILE A 96 -0.23 -5.15 -15.97
CA ILE A 96 -1.58 -5.68 -15.80
C ILE A 96 -2.54 -4.52 -15.59
N SER A 97 -3.51 -4.43 -16.49
CA SER A 97 -4.58 -3.43 -16.40
C SER A 97 -5.77 -4.01 -15.65
N ILE A 98 -6.15 -3.39 -14.54
CA ILE A 98 -7.34 -3.77 -13.77
C ILE A 98 -8.41 -2.71 -13.97
N SER A 99 -9.45 -3.11 -14.70
CA SER A 99 -10.60 -2.26 -14.95
C SER A 99 -11.59 -2.37 -13.78
N ASN A 100 -11.95 -1.22 -13.20
CA ASN A 100 -12.95 -1.10 -12.15
C ASN A 100 -12.73 -2.07 -10.96
N PRO A 101 -11.59 -1.98 -10.24
CA PRO A 101 -11.37 -2.84 -9.08
C PRO A 101 -12.45 -2.59 -8.04
N VAL A 102 -13.30 -3.60 -7.81
CA VAL A 102 -14.31 -3.56 -6.76
C VAL A 102 -13.55 -3.39 -5.43
N PHE A 103 -13.88 -2.35 -4.65
CA PHE A 103 -13.20 -1.96 -3.40
C PHE A 103 -11.80 -1.32 -3.52
N GLY A 104 -11.39 -0.91 -4.73
CA GLY A 104 -10.23 -0.02 -4.95
C GLY A 104 -8.93 -0.53 -4.32
N ALA A 105 -8.38 0.22 -3.38
CA ALA A 105 -7.08 -0.09 -2.76
C ALA A 105 -7.07 -1.38 -1.92
N SER A 106 -8.20 -1.78 -1.33
CA SER A 106 -8.26 -3.01 -0.51
C SER A 106 -7.98 -4.27 -1.34
N PHE A 107 -8.53 -4.33 -2.56
CA PHE A 107 -8.28 -5.44 -3.47
C PHE A 107 -6.81 -5.55 -3.85
N LEU A 108 -6.17 -4.40 -4.16
CA LEU A 108 -4.77 -4.36 -4.57
C LEU A 108 -3.83 -4.74 -3.42
N ASN A 109 -4.14 -4.31 -2.19
CA ASN A 109 -3.40 -4.74 -1.01
C ASN A 109 -3.51 -6.25 -0.78
N ASP A 110 -4.69 -6.83 -0.99
CA ASP A 110 -4.88 -8.28 -0.86
C ASP A 110 -4.04 -9.04 -1.91
N VAL A 111 -3.95 -8.54 -3.15
CA VAL A 111 -3.06 -9.09 -4.18
C VAL A 111 -1.59 -9.02 -3.76
N CYS A 112 -1.11 -7.85 -3.33
CA CYS A 112 0.28 -7.67 -2.86
C CYS A 112 0.61 -8.61 -1.70
N SER A 113 -0.31 -8.74 -0.73
CA SER A 113 -0.11 -9.57 0.46
C SER A 113 0.02 -11.06 0.17
N ARG A 114 -0.59 -11.55 -0.91
CA ARG A 114 -0.54 -12.97 -1.29
C ARG A 114 0.66 -13.34 -2.14
N LEU A 115 1.15 -12.40 -2.95
CA LEU A 115 2.35 -12.60 -3.77
C LEU A 115 3.63 -12.68 -2.93
N ASP A 116 3.61 -12.14 -1.70
CA ASP A 116 4.78 -12.11 -0.80
C ASP A 116 6.03 -11.52 -1.49
N THR A 117 5.80 -10.50 -2.31
CA THR A 117 6.82 -9.80 -3.09
C THR A 117 6.94 -8.35 -2.64
N PRO A 118 8.14 -7.74 -2.70
CA PRO A 118 8.29 -6.31 -2.43
C PRO A 118 7.36 -5.48 -3.31
N SER A 119 6.47 -4.73 -2.67
CA SER A 119 5.40 -4.00 -3.35
C SER A 119 5.44 -2.51 -2.99
N THR A 120 5.03 -1.65 -3.92
CA THR A 120 4.88 -0.22 -3.66
C THR A 120 3.57 0.28 -4.24
N HIS A 121 2.86 1.10 -3.47
CA HIS A 121 1.65 1.79 -3.91
C HIS A 121 1.99 3.24 -4.20
N LEU A 122 1.74 3.68 -5.43
CA LEU A 122 1.96 5.04 -5.89
C LEU A 122 0.62 5.72 -6.13
N TYR A 123 0.48 6.91 -5.56
CA TYR A 123 -0.66 7.79 -5.82
C TYR A 123 -0.22 8.98 -6.69
N PRO A 124 -1.16 9.63 -7.41
CA PRO A 124 -0.84 10.80 -8.24
C PRO A 124 -0.16 11.92 -7.46
N SER A 125 -0.50 12.08 -6.17
CA SER A 125 0.13 13.05 -5.26
C SER A 125 1.62 12.81 -5.02
N ASP A 126 2.09 11.58 -5.19
CA ASP A 126 3.49 11.19 -4.99
C ASP A 126 4.33 11.39 -6.27
N CYS A 127 3.65 11.48 -7.42
CA CYS A 127 4.24 11.52 -8.75
C CYS A 127 4.04 12.85 -9.47
N VAL A 128 4.11 13.97 -8.73
CA VAL A 128 3.99 15.34 -9.29
C VAL A 128 5.10 15.66 -10.30
N ASN A 129 6.27 15.03 -10.15
CA ASN A 129 7.39 15.13 -11.09
C ASN A 129 8.22 13.85 -11.04
N LEU A 130 9.11 13.68 -12.03
CA LEU A 130 9.95 12.48 -12.16
C LEU A 130 10.77 12.18 -10.90
N THR A 131 11.36 13.20 -10.28
CA THR A 131 12.20 13.01 -9.08
C THR A 131 11.38 12.51 -7.89
N SER A 132 10.20 13.07 -7.67
CA SER A 132 9.28 12.60 -6.63
C SER A 132 8.76 11.19 -6.92
N ALA A 133 8.41 10.90 -8.18
CA ALA A 133 7.91 9.59 -8.60
C ALA A 133 8.97 8.49 -8.41
N MET A 134 10.20 8.71 -8.87
CA MET A 134 11.30 7.75 -8.68
C MET A 134 11.65 7.57 -7.21
N ARG A 135 11.64 8.65 -6.42
CA ARG A 135 11.84 8.56 -4.97
C ARG A 135 10.75 7.72 -4.31
N ALA A 136 9.47 7.95 -4.64
CA ALA A 136 8.35 7.21 -4.09
C ALA A 136 8.44 5.72 -4.42
N LEU A 137 8.71 5.39 -5.69
CA LEU A 137 8.90 4.01 -6.18
C LEU A 137 10.01 3.28 -5.41
N ILE A 138 11.21 3.87 -5.37
CA ILE A 138 12.38 3.24 -4.75
C ILE A 138 12.21 3.12 -3.24
N THR A 139 11.69 4.17 -2.60
CA THR A 139 11.48 4.18 -1.14
C THR A 139 10.45 3.12 -0.75
N GLY A 140 9.34 3.03 -1.48
CA GLY A 140 8.29 2.04 -1.20
C GLY A 140 8.79 0.61 -1.34
N LEU A 141 9.53 0.29 -2.41
CA LEU A 141 10.07 -1.05 -2.62
C LEU A 141 11.11 -1.47 -1.57
N VAL A 142 11.91 -0.53 -1.07
CA VAL A 142 12.97 -0.81 -0.10
C VAL A 142 12.42 -0.91 1.33
N GLN A 143 11.46 -0.05 1.70
CA GLN A 143 10.90 0.00 3.06
C GLN A 143 10.04 -1.22 3.41
N ASP A 144 9.36 -1.83 2.43
CA ASP A 144 8.49 -3.00 2.65
C ASP A 144 9.27 -4.28 3.06
N THR A 145 10.61 -4.22 3.05
CA THR A 145 11.49 -5.35 3.44
C THR A 145 12.21 -5.17 4.78
N ASP A 146 12.06 -4.00 5.42
CA ASP A 146 12.78 -3.61 6.64
C ASP A 146 11.88 -3.73 7.91
N ASP A 147 10.81 -4.53 7.84
CA ASP A 147 9.83 -4.73 8.93
C ASP A 147 10.41 -5.44 10.18
N ASP A 148 11.72 -5.73 10.23
CA ASP A 148 12.45 -6.08 11.45
C ASP A 148 12.82 -4.85 12.32
N ILE A 149 12.48 -3.63 11.89
CA ILE A 149 12.70 -2.41 12.69
C ILE A 149 11.35 -1.78 13.07
N PRO A 150 11.02 -1.63 14.38
CA PRO A 150 9.72 -1.16 14.81
C PRO A 150 9.41 0.25 14.30
N ARG A 151 8.29 0.38 13.58
CA ARG A 151 7.72 1.65 13.09
C ARG A 151 7.32 2.55 14.26
N VAL A 152 8.21 3.45 14.68
CA VAL A 152 7.82 4.63 15.47
C VAL A 152 7.32 5.71 14.51
N LYS A 153 6.06 6.10 14.70
CA LYS A 153 5.39 7.23 14.04
C LYS A 153 6.32 8.44 13.89
N HIS A 154 6.40 8.93 12.65
CA HIS A 154 6.95 10.21 12.22
C HIS A 154 8.36 10.59 12.70
N LYS A 155 9.32 10.47 11.77
CA LYS A 155 10.20 11.60 11.47
C LYS A 155 10.62 11.56 10.01
N VAL A 156 10.19 12.58 9.27
CA VAL A 156 10.92 13.02 8.07
C VAL A 156 12.31 13.41 8.57
N SER A 157 13.28 12.52 8.42
CA SER A 157 14.70 12.83 8.61
C SER A 157 15.49 12.05 7.58
N GLU A 158 15.89 12.80 6.56
CA GLU A 158 17.29 12.82 6.12
C GLU A 158 17.93 11.47 5.81
N ARG A 159 17.49 10.86 4.71
CA ARG A 159 18.47 10.39 3.73
C ARG A 159 18.07 10.90 2.36
N LEU A 160 18.54 12.11 2.05
CA LEU A 160 18.79 12.58 0.67
C LEU A 160 19.93 11.75 0.02
N THR A 161 20.12 10.47 0.40
CA THR A 161 20.83 9.54 -0.46
C THR A 161 20.04 9.51 -1.75
N ASN A 162 20.68 9.87 -2.86
CA ASN A 162 20.07 9.87 -4.18
C ASN A 162 19.30 8.56 -4.35
N TYR A 163 17.97 8.63 -4.26
CA TYR A 163 17.06 7.52 -4.57
C TYR A 163 17.12 7.36 -6.08
N ASP A 164 18.25 6.81 -6.50
CA ASP A 164 18.66 6.59 -7.87
C ASP A 164 18.43 5.11 -8.19
N ILE A 165 18.22 4.82 -9.45
CA ILE A 165 17.95 3.49 -9.97
C ILE A 165 19.10 2.50 -9.65
N ASN A 166 20.32 3.03 -9.51
CA ASN A 166 21.49 2.28 -9.08
C ASN A 166 21.38 1.77 -7.63
N TYR A 167 20.74 2.53 -6.75
CA TYR A 167 20.49 2.13 -5.37
C TYR A 167 19.52 0.95 -5.32
N LEU A 168 18.40 1.03 -6.06
CA LEU A 168 17.44 -0.07 -6.18
C LEU A 168 18.11 -1.34 -6.73
N THR A 169 19.00 -1.19 -7.71
CA THR A 169 19.77 -2.31 -8.28
C THR A 169 20.70 -2.96 -7.25
N ALA A 170 21.41 -2.16 -6.44
CA ALA A 170 22.29 -2.67 -5.40
C ALA A 170 21.51 -3.37 -4.28
N TRP A 171 20.38 -2.78 -3.86
CA TRP A 171 19.49 -3.37 -2.88
C TRP A 171 18.90 -4.70 -3.37
N TYR A 172 18.41 -4.77 -4.62
CA TYR A 172 17.83 -6.00 -5.17
C TYR A 172 18.86 -7.14 -5.23
N LYS A 173 20.10 -6.85 -5.64
CA LYS A 173 21.19 -7.84 -5.60
C LYS A 173 21.44 -8.36 -4.19
N HIS A 174 21.44 -7.47 -3.21
CA HIS A 174 21.60 -7.85 -1.82
C HIS A 174 20.44 -8.72 -1.34
N TYR A 175 19.20 -8.30 -1.61
CA TYR A 175 17.99 -9.04 -1.27
C TYR A 175 18.00 -10.46 -1.86
N VAL A 176 18.33 -10.61 -3.15
CA VAL A 176 18.44 -11.93 -3.80
C VAL A 176 19.54 -12.79 -3.17
N SER A 177 20.65 -12.17 -2.76
CA SER A 177 21.76 -12.90 -2.12
C SER A 177 21.43 -13.39 -0.71
N THR A 178 20.57 -12.70 0.02
CA THR A 178 20.19 -13.05 1.40
C THR A 178 18.99 -13.99 1.46
N GLN A 179 17.96 -13.74 0.66
CA GLN A 179 16.71 -14.52 0.62
C GLN A 179 16.81 -15.77 -0.27
N GLY A 180 17.77 -15.80 -1.21
CA GLY A 180 17.93 -16.92 -2.16
C GLY A 180 16.83 -17.03 -3.22
N SER A 181 15.76 -16.24 -3.10
CA SER A 181 14.68 -16.08 -4.07
C SER A 181 14.90 -14.85 -4.95
N ARG A 182 14.32 -14.85 -6.15
CA ARG A 182 14.30 -13.72 -7.08
C ARG A 182 12.86 -13.22 -7.20
N PRO A 183 12.39 -12.35 -6.28
CA PRO A 183 11.00 -11.90 -6.32
C PRO A 183 10.78 -10.94 -7.48
N VAL A 184 9.54 -10.89 -7.94
CA VAL A 184 9.04 -9.82 -8.83
C VAL A 184 8.92 -8.54 -7.99
N LEU A 185 9.23 -7.37 -8.56
CA LEU A 185 8.98 -6.10 -7.89
C LEU A 185 7.63 -5.57 -8.35
N LEU A 186 6.73 -5.25 -7.43
CA LEU A 186 5.37 -4.85 -7.77
C LEU A 186 5.17 -3.34 -7.57
N ALA A 187 4.74 -2.64 -8.61
CA ALA A 187 4.36 -1.23 -8.54
C ALA A 187 2.87 -1.08 -8.84
N VAL A 188 2.10 -0.63 -7.84
CA VAL A 188 0.66 -0.44 -7.94
C VAL A 188 0.37 1.04 -8.15
N LEU A 189 -0.24 1.38 -9.29
CA LEU A 189 -0.61 2.75 -9.66
C LEU A 189 -2.11 2.98 -9.37
N HIS A 190 -2.41 3.76 -8.33
CA HIS A 190 -3.78 4.11 -7.97
C HIS A 190 -4.28 5.31 -8.76
N ASN A 191 -5.55 5.30 -9.19
CA ASN A 191 -6.16 6.40 -9.95
C ASN A 191 -5.31 6.79 -11.18
N PHE A 192 -5.00 5.81 -12.04
CA PHE A 192 -4.05 5.98 -13.15
C PHE A 192 -4.35 7.20 -14.05
N GLU A 193 -5.64 7.50 -14.24
CA GLU A 193 -6.13 8.62 -15.06
C GLU A 193 -5.74 10.01 -14.53
N GLU A 194 -5.31 10.12 -13.27
CA GLU A 194 -4.92 11.38 -12.62
C GLU A 194 -3.42 11.65 -12.70
N PHE A 195 -2.60 10.69 -13.16
CA PHE A 195 -1.16 10.91 -13.33
C PHE A 195 -0.86 11.82 -14.52
N ASP A 196 0.23 12.57 -14.41
CA ASP A 196 0.79 13.29 -15.54
C ASP A 196 1.40 12.27 -16.54
N PRO A 197 0.91 12.22 -17.80
CA PRO A 197 1.40 11.26 -18.78
C PRO A 197 2.88 11.46 -19.11
N THR A 198 3.40 12.68 -19.05
CA THR A 198 4.82 12.97 -19.33
C THR A 198 5.72 12.39 -18.25
N VAL A 199 5.32 12.54 -16.98
CA VAL A 199 6.05 11.96 -15.85
C VAL A 199 6.01 10.43 -15.91
N MET A 200 4.84 9.84 -16.15
CA MET A 200 4.71 8.38 -16.20
C MET A 200 5.44 7.76 -17.38
N GLN A 201 5.46 8.43 -18.54
CA GLN A 201 6.25 7.99 -19.68
C GLN A 201 7.74 7.91 -19.31
N ASP A 202 8.28 8.94 -18.65
CA ASP A 202 9.67 8.94 -18.19
C ASP A 202 9.95 7.85 -17.14
N VAL A 203 9.02 7.64 -16.20
CA VAL A 203 9.13 6.58 -15.18
C VAL A 203 9.15 5.19 -15.84
N PHE A 204 8.23 4.90 -16.75
CA PHE A 204 8.20 3.62 -17.46
C PHE A 204 9.43 3.42 -18.32
N TYR A 205 9.90 4.48 -18.98
CA TYR A 205 11.13 4.45 -19.76
C TYR A 205 12.34 4.08 -18.88
N ILE A 206 12.52 4.73 -17.73
CA ILE A 206 13.60 4.40 -16.78
C ILE A 206 13.47 2.96 -16.27
N CYS A 207 12.27 2.51 -15.92
CA CYS A 207 12.04 1.14 -15.45
C CYS A 207 12.33 0.09 -16.54
N SER A 208 12.08 0.41 -17.81
CA SER A 208 12.39 -0.50 -18.92
C SER A 208 13.90 -0.79 -19.02
N TYR A 209 14.77 0.18 -18.74
CA TYR A 209 16.22 -0.02 -18.74
C TYR A 209 16.70 -1.04 -17.71
N LEU A 210 16.00 -1.18 -16.58
CA LEU A 210 16.35 -2.18 -15.57
C LEU A 210 16.21 -3.61 -16.11
N ASN A 211 15.31 -3.85 -17.06
CA ASN A 211 15.17 -5.14 -17.71
C ASN A 211 16.36 -5.47 -18.65
N TYR A 212 17.15 -4.49 -19.09
CA TYR A 212 18.24 -4.66 -20.07
C TYR A 212 19.63 -4.89 -19.46
N VAL A 213 19.89 -4.55 -18.20
CA VAL A 213 21.27 -4.42 -17.66
C VAL A 213 21.99 -5.75 -17.37
N TYR A 214 21.42 -6.91 -17.69
CA TYR A 214 22.10 -8.20 -17.50
C TYR A 214 22.05 -9.16 -18.70
N PRO A 215 22.90 -8.92 -19.71
CA PRO A 215 23.65 -9.99 -20.34
C PRO A 215 25.16 -9.72 -20.18
N SER A 216 25.91 -10.77 -19.82
CA SER A 216 27.38 -10.90 -19.93
C SER A 216 28.17 -10.84 -18.61
N SER A 217 28.41 -11.99 -17.99
CA SER A 217 29.67 -12.70 -18.23
C SER A 217 29.83 -13.96 -17.38
N SER A 218 30.42 -14.98 -18.02
CA SER A 218 30.90 -16.25 -17.49
C SER A 218 29.88 -17.36 -17.25
N ARG A 219 29.74 -18.21 -18.30
CA ARG A 219 29.66 -19.68 -18.20
C ARG A 219 28.89 -20.21 -16.99
N TYR A 220 27.57 -20.31 -17.10
CA TYR A 220 26.70 -21.42 -16.66
C TYR A 220 25.24 -20.97 -16.76
N ARG A 221 24.50 -21.54 -17.72
CA ARG A 221 23.04 -21.52 -17.94
C ARG A 221 22.33 -20.13 -18.05
N PRO A 222 21.57 -19.87 -19.12
CA PRO A 222 20.70 -18.69 -19.19
C PRO A 222 19.47 -18.94 -18.32
N LEU A 223 19.57 -18.67 -17.01
CA LEU A 223 18.40 -18.52 -16.14
C LEU A 223 17.96 -17.06 -16.20
N SER A 224 17.34 -16.75 -17.35
CA SER A 224 16.71 -15.49 -17.67
C SER A 224 15.53 -15.26 -16.72
N ARG A 225 15.70 -14.33 -15.78
CA ARG A 225 14.60 -13.59 -15.18
C ARG A 225 15.09 -12.15 -14.99
N PRO A 226 14.64 -11.20 -15.83
CA PRO A 226 14.89 -9.79 -15.57
C PRO A 226 14.16 -9.35 -14.30
N THR A 227 14.62 -8.26 -13.71
CA THR A 227 13.99 -7.61 -12.56
C THR A 227 12.66 -7.00 -13.01
N CYS A 228 11.61 -7.81 -13.15
CA CYS A 228 10.33 -7.33 -13.66
C CYS A 228 9.71 -6.39 -12.62
N ILE A 229 9.59 -5.11 -12.96
CA ILE A 229 8.66 -4.20 -12.28
C ILE A 229 7.31 -4.42 -12.96
N LEU A 230 6.38 -5.10 -12.28
CA LEU A 230 5.03 -5.27 -12.77
C LEU A 230 4.20 -4.05 -12.37
N CYS A 231 3.65 -3.34 -13.35
CA CYS A 231 2.74 -2.23 -13.07
C CYS A 231 1.30 -2.72 -13.07
N ILE A 232 0.65 -2.68 -11.90
CA ILE A 232 -0.81 -2.88 -11.81
C ILE A 232 -1.46 -1.51 -11.75
N HIS A 233 -2.26 -1.16 -12.74
CA HIS A 233 -3.01 0.09 -12.71
C HIS A 233 -4.52 -0.14 -12.59
N ALA A 234 -5.18 0.71 -11.80
CA ALA A 234 -6.62 0.69 -11.61
C ALA A 234 -7.32 1.76 -12.45
N GLN A 235 -8.19 1.36 -13.38
CA GLN A 235 -9.00 2.28 -14.18
C GLN A 235 -10.40 2.42 -13.60
N ARG A 236 -10.90 3.66 -13.47
CA ARG A 236 -12.29 3.94 -13.12
C ARG A 236 -13.03 4.37 -14.39
N LEU A 237 -13.87 3.49 -14.93
CA LEU A 237 -14.75 3.86 -16.05
C LEU A 237 -15.72 4.94 -15.58
N ARG A 238 -15.65 6.14 -16.20
CA ARG A 238 -16.69 7.16 -16.04
C ARG A 238 -17.91 6.72 -16.85
N ALA A 239 -19.01 6.45 -16.16
CA ALA A 239 -20.33 6.26 -16.76
C ALA A 239 -20.97 7.61 -17.10
#